data_AF-Q5C1L1-F1
#
_entry.id   AF-Q5C1L1-F1
#
_cell.length_a   1.000
_cell.length_b   1.000
_cell.length_c   1.000
_cell.angle_alpha   90.00
_cell.angle_beta   90.00
_cell.angle_gamma   90.00
#
_symmetry.space_group_name_H-M   'P 1'
#
loop_
_entity.id
_entity.type
_entity.pdbx_description
1 polymer ?
#
loop_
_entity_poly.entity_id
_entity_poly.type
_entity_poly.pdbx_seq_one_letter_code
_entity_poly.pdbx_strand_id
1 'polypeptide(L)'
;SSVRRFVTSYNLEDRVIKHLEANKHGLKLPPRHPGTVLVTDEHYEELSMQNPKLDKNVNSLEVVSRTLTKGILPEGIEYVDKTTRKFPKKYDGFDPYPVPSKDFGFIVPESVPRGRLAMRQAVELIKSHQKGVSSVDSLSESYFLSEEKIKQILGHFSLFEAYGTQVRVPMSQQS
;
A
#
# COMPACT_ATOMS: atom_id res chain seq x y z
N SER A 1 13.53 -40.80 -3.16
CA SER A 1 14.62 -39.81 -3.31
C SER A 1 14.04 -38.59 -4.01
N SER A 2 13.91 -37.45 -3.33
CA SER A 2 13.37 -36.21 -3.91
C SER A 2 14.53 -35.24 -4.16
N VAL A 3 14.80 -34.94 -5.43
CA VAL A 3 15.90 -34.07 -5.86
C VAL A 3 15.47 -32.61 -5.65
N ARG A 4 16.04 -31.95 -4.63
CA ARG A 4 15.90 -30.51 -4.43
C ARG A 4 16.73 -29.78 -5.48
N ARG A 5 16.09 -29.23 -6.51
CA ARG A 5 16.74 -28.32 -7.46
C ARG A 5 16.93 -26.97 -6.77
N PHE A 6 18.16 -26.61 -6.45
CA PHE A 6 18.49 -25.26 -6.03
C PHE A 6 18.35 -24.34 -7.24
N VAL A 7 17.33 -23.48 -7.23
CA VAL A 7 17.17 -22.44 -8.25
C VAL A 7 18.16 -21.34 -7.90
N THR A 8 19.28 -21.29 -8.61
CA THR A 8 20.24 -20.19 -8.53
C THR A 8 19.64 -18.97 -9.20
N SER A 9 19.31 -17.95 -8.41
CA SER A 9 18.69 -16.68 -8.82
C SER A 9 19.66 -15.71 -9.50
N TYR A 10 20.55 -16.21 -10.35
CA TYR A 10 21.50 -15.36 -11.08
C TYR A 10 20.87 -14.91 -12.41
N ASN A 11 20.97 -13.62 -12.73
CA ASN A 11 20.47 -13.01 -13.97
C ASN A 11 18.97 -13.30 -14.24
N LEU A 12 18.13 -13.13 -13.21
CA LEU A 12 16.68 -13.18 -13.38
C LEU A 12 16.18 -11.99 -14.19
N GLU A 13 16.75 -10.81 -13.96
CA GLU A 13 16.36 -9.57 -14.65
C GLU A 13 16.54 -9.68 -16.16
N ASP A 14 17.73 -10.05 -16.65
CA ASP A 14 17.98 -10.24 -18.09
C ASP A 14 17.09 -11.32 -18.71
N ARG A 15 16.82 -12.41 -17.98
CA ARG A 15 15.94 -13.48 -18.45
C ARG A 15 14.48 -13.03 -18.55
N VAL A 16 14.02 -12.27 -17.57
CA VAL A 16 12.67 -11.70 -17.58
C VAL A 16 12.54 -10.71 -18.73
N ILE A 17 13.51 -9.81 -18.92
CA ILE A 17 13.53 -8.84 -20.03
C ILE A 17 13.46 -9.57 -21.38
N LYS A 18 14.36 -10.54 -21.61
CA LYS A 18 14.38 -11.32 -22.86
C LYS A 18 13.08 -12.09 -23.11
N HIS A 19 12.45 -12.59 -22.05
CA HIS A 19 11.17 -13.29 -22.16
C HIS A 19 10.00 -12.35 -22.47
N LEU A 20 9.99 -11.15 -21.88
CA LEU A 20 9.01 -10.10 -22.18
C LEU A 20 9.18 -9.56 -23.61
N GLU A 21 10.42 -9.39 -24.08
CA GLU A 21 10.72 -8.99 -25.45
C GLU A 21 10.25 -10.01 -26.48
N ALA A 22 10.53 -11.30 -26.26
CA ALA A 22 10.07 -12.38 -27.13
C ALA A 22 8.54 -12.50 -27.17
N ASN A 23 7.86 -12.13 -26.09
CA ASN A 23 6.41 -12.17 -25.96
C ASN A 23 5.73 -10.80 -26.16
N LYS A 24 6.39 -9.83 -26.80
CA LYS A 24 5.84 -8.48 -27.05
C LYS A 24 4.46 -8.49 -27.69
N HIS A 25 4.19 -9.42 -28.60
CA HIS A 25 2.91 -9.53 -29.30
C HIS A 25 1.79 -10.21 -28.49
N GLY A 26 2.13 -10.88 -27.38
CA GLY A 26 1.18 -11.56 -26.50
C GLY A 26 0.70 -10.69 -25.33
N LEU A 27 1.38 -9.58 -25.05
CA LEU A 27 1.01 -8.63 -24.01
C LEU A 27 -0.10 -7.71 -24.52
N LYS A 28 -1.36 -8.12 -24.34
CA LYS A 28 -2.49 -7.19 -24.47
C LYS A 28 -2.37 -6.15 -23.36
N LEU A 29 -2.02 -4.92 -23.74
CA LEU A 29 -2.09 -3.78 -22.84
C LEU A 29 -3.53 -3.70 -22.29
N PRO A 30 -3.70 -3.45 -20.99
CA PRO A 30 -5.02 -3.26 -20.42
C PRO A 30 -5.73 -2.09 -21.10
N PRO A 31 -7.07 -2.14 -21.25
CA PRO A 31 -7.84 -1.05 -21.83
C PRO A 31 -7.60 0.24 -21.02
N ARG A 32 -7.26 1.32 -21.72
CA ARG A 32 -7.04 2.64 -21.10
C ARG A 32 -8.38 3.25 -20.67
N HIS A 33 -8.37 4.02 -19.58
CA HIS A 33 -9.54 4.77 -19.13
C HIS A 33 -9.84 5.92 -20.12
N PRO A 34 -11.11 6.23 -20.43
CA PRO A 34 -11.45 7.29 -21.39
C PRO A 34 -10.97 8.70 -20.97
N GLY A 35 -10.74 8.91 -19.68
CA GLY A 35 -10.12 10.12 -19.13
C GLY A 35 -8.58 10.09 -19.08
N THR A 36 -7.95 8.99 -19.50
CA THR A 36 -6.49 8.95 -19.67
C THR A 36 -6.16 9.74 -20.93
N VAL A 37 -5.91 11.03 -20.75
CA VAL A 37 -5.28 11.85 -21.80
C VAL A 37 -3.97 11.15 -22.16
N LEU A 38 -3.76 10.91 -23.45
CA LEU A 38 -2.42 10.63 -23.95
C LEU A 38 -1.60 11.86 -23.59
N VAL A 39 -0.90 11.77 -22.47
CA VAL A 39 0.15 12.72 -22.10
C VAL A 39 1.29 12.46 -23.10
N THR A 40 1.07 12.85 -24.35
CA THR A 40 2.10 13.38 -25.22
C THR A 40 2.28 14.84 -24.81
N ASP A 41 2.49 15.09 -23.52
CA ASP A 41 2.90 16.42 -23.10
C ASP A 41 4.34 16.51 -23.59
N GLU A 42 4.60 17.48 -24.45
CA GLU A 42 5.95 17.87 -24.87
C GLU A 42 6.87 18.02 -23.65
N HIS A 43 6.30 18.38 -22.49
CA HIS A 43 6.94 18.41 -21.18
C HIS A 43 7.54 17.06 -20.73
N TYR A 44 6.90 15.92 -21.00
CA TYR A 44 7.48 14.60 -20.70
C TYR A 44 8.60 14.23 -21.66
N GLU A 45 8.52 14.64 -22.93
CA GLU A 45 9.62 14.48 -23.88
C GLU A 45 10.82 15.34 -23.45
N GLU A 46 10.59 16.59 -23.05
CA GLU A 46 11.61 17.47 -22.49
C GLU A 46 12.26 16.92 -21.21
N LEU A 47 11.48 16.28 -20.32
CA LEU A 47 12.01 15.61 -19.12
C LEU A 47 12.78 14.32 -19.45
N SER A 48 12.45 13.66 -20.56
CA SER A 48 13.14 12.46 -21.04
C SER A 48 14.45 12.78 -21.75
N MET A 49 14.59 14.00 -22.27
CA MET A 49 15.84 14.47 -22.86
C MET A 49 16.89 14.72 -21.78
N GLN A 50 18.14 14.35 -22.11
CA GLN A 50 19.26 14.49 -21.18
C GLN A 50 19.47 15.97 -20.82
N ASN A 51 19.39 16.28 -19.52
CA ASN A 51 19.56 17.65 -19.03
C ASN A 51 21.01 17.87 -18.56
N PRO A 52 21.86 18.57 -19.33
CA PRO A 52 23.27 18.72 -19.01
C PRO A 52 23.54 19.57 -17.76
N LYS A 53 22.55 20.34 -17.27
CA LYS A 53 22.68 21.09 -16.01
C LYS A 53 22.51 20.16 -14.80
N LEU A 54 21.57 19.22 -14.87
CA LEU A 54 21.35 18.22 -13.81
C LEU A 54 22.53 17.24 -13.74
N ASP A 55 23.07 16.81 -14.88
CA ASP A 55 24.24 15.93 -14.93
C ASP A 55 25.46 16.54 -14.24
N LYS A 56 25.68 17.85 -14.40
CA LYS A 56 26.75 18.57 -13.69
C LYS A 56 26.56 18.55 -12.17
N ASN A 57 25.32 18.63 -11.69
CA ASN A 57 25.01 18.59 -10.26
C ASN A 57 25.16 17.19 -9.66
N VAL A 58 24.88 16.14 -10.43
CA VAL A 58 25.11 14.76 -10.00
C VAL A 58 26.60 14.46 -9.99
N ASN A 59 27.34 14.89 -11.02
CA ASN A 59 28.78 14.66 -11.13
C ASN A 59 29.62 15.52 -10.16
N SER A 60 29.05 16.60 -9.60
CA SER A 60 29.75 17.43 -8.60
C SER A 60 29.64 16.89 -7.17
N LEU A 61 28.78 15.88 -6.94
CA LEU A 61 28.65 15.24 -5.64
C LEU A 61 29.79 14.24 -5.44
N GLU A 62 30.83 14.68 -4.73
CA GLU A 62 31.90 13.80 -4.28
C GLU A 62 31.39 12.97 -3.08
N VAL A 63 30.98 11.72 -3.34
CA VAL A 63 30.57 10.78 -2.28
C VAL A 63 31.81 10.24 -1.58
N VAL A 64 32.24 10.94 -0.54
CA VAL A 64 33.34 10.47 0.31
C VAL A 64 32.79 9.49 1.34
N SER A 65 33.04 8.19 1.12
CA SER A 65 32.80 7.20 2.17
C SER A 65 33.77 7.45 3.33
N ARG A 66 33.25 7.95 4.46
CA ARG A 66 34.01 8.01 5.70
C ARG A 66 33.79 6.70 6.44
N THR A 67 34.87 5.97 6.71
CA THR A 67 34.84 4.84 7.63
C THR A 67 34.50 5.37 9.03
N LEU A 68 33.25 5.18 9.44
CA LEU A 68 32.79 5.50 10.79
C LEU A 68 33.52 4.57 11.77
N THR A 69 34.53 5.09 12.47
CA THR A 69 35.24 4.36 13.53
C THR A 69 34.38 4.13 14.77
N LYS A 70 33.28 4.88 14.89
CA LYS A 70 32.24 4.75 15.92
C LYS A 70 30.89 4.77 15.20
N GLY A 71 30.01 3.82 15.52
CA GLY A 71 28.81 3.53 14.73
C GLY A 71 27.84 4.70 14.55
N ILE A 72 26.83 4.49 13.71
CA ILE A 72 25.90 5.50 13.13
C ILE A 72 24.96 6.13 14.18
N LEU A 73 25.21 5.93 15.47
CA LEU A 73 24.33 6.40 16.53
C LEU A 73 24.58 7.89 16.85
N PRO A 74 23.52 8.63 17.23
CA PRO A 74 23.62 9.99 17.75
C PRO A 74 24.66 10.13 18.88
N GLU A 75 25.25 11.31 19.00
CA GLU A 75 26.15 11.62 20.13
C GLU A 75 25.45 11.35 21.47
N GLY A 76 26.07 10.54 22.32
CA GLY A 76 25.54 10.15 23.64
C GLY A 76 24.85 8.79 23.72
N ILE A 77 24.75 8.03 22.62
CA ILE A 77 24.21 6.67 22.63
C ILE A 77 25.33 5.65 22.43
N GLU A 78 25.74 5.00 23.50
CA GLU A 78 26.68 3.88 23.44
C GLU A 78 25.97 2.63 22.89
N TYR A 79 26.62 1.93 21.96
CA TYR A 79 26.16 0.61 21.54
C TYR A 79 26.16 -0.32 22.75
N VAL A 80 25.00 -0.87 23.09
CA VAL A 80 24.93 -1.94 24.08
C VAL A 80 25.33 -3.24 23.38
N ASP A 81 26.50 -3.79 23.73
CA ASP A 81 27.04 -5.03 23.13
C ASP A 81 26.07 -6.21 23.17
N LYS A 82 25.15 -6.21 24.15
CA LYS A 82 24.15 -7.27 24.34
C LYS A 82 22.79 -6.67 24.65
N THR A 83 21.89 -6.71 23.67
CA THR A 83 20.47 -6.40 23.89
C THR A 83 19.82 -7.49 24.74
N THR A 84 19.16 -7.11 25.84
CA THR A 84 18.28 -8.02 26.62
C THR A 84 16.92 -8.21 25.94
N ARG A 85 16.66 -7.47 24.85
CA ARG A 85 15.41 -7.51 24.11
C ARG A 85 15.35 -8.84 23.36
N LYS A 86 14.37 -9.67 23.70
CA LYS A 86 14.12 -10.94 23.00
C LYS A 86 13.89 -10.64 21.51
N PHE A 87 14.59 -11.36 20.64
CA PHE A 87 14.31 -11.30 19.21
C PHE A 87 12.84 -11.65 18.94
N PRO A 88 12.23 -11.09 17.88
CA PRO A 88 10.94 -11.55 17.39
C PRO A 88 11.02 -13.07 17.22
N LYS A 89 10.20 -13.82 17.97
CA LYS A 89 10.14 -15.27 17.83
C LYS A 89 9.61 -15.55 16.43
N LYS A 90 10.38 -16.27 15.60
CA LYS A 90 9.83 -16.89 14.40
C LYS A 90 8.77 -17.88 14.89
N TYR A 91 7.53 -17.70 14.43
CA TYR A 91 6.49 -18.69 14.65
C TYR A 91 6.82 -19.89 13.77
N ASP A 92 7.56 -20.86 14.31
CA ASP A 92 7.59 -22.23 13.78
C ASP A 92 6.28 -22.91 14.21
N GLY A 93 5.16 -22.41 13.70
CA GLY A 93 3.84 -22.99 13.87
C GLY A 93 3.53 -23.90 12.69
N PHE A 94 3.12 -25.12 12.98
CA PHE A 94 2.73 -26.19 12.07
C PHE A 94 2.11 -25.75 10.72
N ASP A 95 2.58 -26.40 9.65
CA ASP A 95 2.02 -26.34 8.30
C ASP A 95 0.76 -27.23 8.20
N PRO A 96 -0.34 -26.79 7.56
CA PRO A 96 -0.50 -25.50 6.90
C PRO A 96 -0.71 -24.38 7.91
N TYR A 97 -0.02 -23.25 7.67
CA TYR A 97 -0.42 -21.97 8.24
C TYR A 97 -1.95 -21.85 8.14
N PRO A 98 -2.68 -21.52 9.22
CA PRO A 98 -4.10 -21.25 9.09
C PRO A 98 -4.27 -20.22 7.97
N VAL A 99 -5.12 -20.54 6.99
CA VAL A 99 -5.34 -19.70 5.81
C VAL A 99 -5.55 -18.28 6.32
N PRO A 100 -4.63 -17.34 6.04
CA PRO A 100 -4.77 -16.02 6.61
C PRO A 100 -6.03 -15.44 5.99
N SER A 101 -7.11 -15.30 6.78
CA SER A 101 -8.15 -14.33 6.47
C SER A 101 -7.58 -12.93 6.73
N LYS A 102 -6.51 -12.59 6.01
CA LYS A 102 -5.86 -11.28 6.01
C LYS A 102 -6.61 -10.42 5.02
N ASP A 103 -7.74 -9.90 5.44
CA ASP A 103 -8.21 -8.65 4.85
C ASP A 103 -7.32 -7.53 5.42
N PHE A 104 -6.77 -6.69 4.54
CA PHE A 104 -5.93 -5.52 4.89
C PHE A 104 -4.54 -5.79 5.48
N GLY A 105 -4.02 -7.03 5.44
CA GLY A 105 -2.64 -7.32 5.86
C GLY A 105 -2.41 -7.38 7.38
N PHE A 106 -3.45 -7.20 8.20
CA PHE A 106 -3.40 -7.28 9.67
C PHE A 106 -4.25 -8.46 10.19
N ILE A 107 -3.95 -8.92 11.41
CA ILE A 107 -4.79 -9.89 12.11
C ILE A 107 -5.98 -9.11 12.69
N VAL A 108 -7.18 -9.37 12.17
CA VAL A 108 -8.42 -8.78 12.69
C VAL A 108 -8.70 -9.37 14.07
N PRO A 109 -8.95 -8.56 15.11
CA PRO A 109 -9.30 -9.07 16.43
C PRO A 109 -10.64 -9.82 16.37
N GLU A 110 -10.73 -10.95 17.06
CA GLU A 110 -11.94 -11.77 17.14
C GLU A 110 -13.10 -11.03 17.84
N SER A 111 -12.78 -10.15 18.78
CA SER A 111 -13.73 -9.31 19.51
C SER A 111 -13.27 -7.86 19.50
N VAL A 112 -14.18 -6.95 19.17
CA VAL A 112 -13.95 -5.50 19.23
C VAL A 112 -14.58 -4.95 20.50
N PRO A 113 -13.82 -4.24 21.36
CA PRO A 113 -14.38 -3.66 22.58
C PRO A 113 -15.39 -2.55 22.26
N ARG A 114 -16.37 -2.38 23.16
CA ARG A 114 -17.42 -1.36 23.02
C ARG A 114 -16.83 0.04 22.87
N GLY A 115 -17.43 0.85 21.99
CA GLY A 115 -16.96 2.21 21.70
C GLY A 115 -15.70 2.27 20.84
N ARG A 116 -15.20 1.13 20.33
CA ARG A 116 -14.13 1.06 19.33
C ARG A 116 -14.64 0.38 18.07
N LEU A 117 -13.93 0.62 16.97
CA LEU A 117 -14.30 0.16 15.65
C LEU A 117 -13.08 -0.50 14.99
N ALA A 118 -13.24 -1.72 14.48
CA ALA A 118 -12.22 -2.32 13.62
C ALA A 118 -12.30 -1.72 12.20
N MET A 119 -11.20 -1.74 11.45
CA MET A 119 -11.18 -1.20 10.08
C MET A 119 -12.23 -1.85 9.17
N ARG A 120 -12.46 -3.16 9.29
CA ARG A 120 -13.51 -3.86 8.53
C ARG A 120 -14.91 -3.33 8.88
N GLN A 121 -15.20 -3.17 10.17
CA GLN A 121 -16.46 -2.59 10.64
C GLN A 121 -16.63 -1.15 10.18
N ALA A 122 -15.53 -0.38 10.10
CA ALA A 122 -15.54 0.97 9.57
C ALA A 122 -15.95 1.02 8.10
N VAL A 123 -15.35 0.16 7.28
CA VAL A 123 -15.69 0.07 5.85
C VAL A 123 -17.14 -0.39 5.67
N GLU A 124 -17.60 -1.37 6.44
CA GLU A 124 -18.99 -1.84 6.39
C GLU A 124 -19.99 -0.74 6.80
N LEU A 125 -19.69 0.00 7.87
CA LEU A 125 -20.48 1.15 8.35
C LEU A 125 -20.60 2.25 7.29
N ILE A 126 -19.48 2.65 6.67
CA ILE A 126 -19.48 3.69 5.63
C ILE A 126 -20.27 3.19 4.42
N LYS A 127 -20.07 1.92 4.02
CA LYS A 127 -20.77 1.30 2.89
C LYS A 127 -22.28 1.22 3.11
N SER A 128 -22.75 0.83 4.31
CA SER A 128 -24.18 0.74 4.61
C SER A 128 -24.87 2.11 4.58
N HIS A 129 -24.17 3.13 5.08
CA HIS A 129 -24.67 4.51 5.06
C HIS A 129 -24.72 5.06 3.63
N GLN A 130 -23.66 4.89 2.83
CA GLN A 130 -23.61 5.36 1.44
C GLN A 130 -24.67 4.70 0.55
N LYS A 131 -25.01 3.42 0.80
CA LYS A 131 -26.08 2.70 0.10
C LYS A 131 -27.49 3.11 0.56
N GLY A 132 -27.62 3.95 1.59
CA GLY A 132 -28.90 4.38 2.15
C GLY A 132 -29.65 3.29 2.92
N VAL A 133 -28.96 2.21 3.33
CA VAL A 133 -29.59 1.06 4.00
C VAL A 133 -29.78 1.29 5.49
N SER A 134 -28.97 2.14 6.11
CA SER A 134 -28.95 2.34 7.56
C SER A 134 -28.87 3.82 7.92
N SER A 135 -29.72 4.24 8.87
CA SER A 135 -29.69 5.57 9.47
C SER A 135 -28.57 5.69 10.51
N VAL A 136 -28.15 6.92 10.82
CA VAL A 136 -27.09 7.19 11.82
C VAL A 136 -27.44 6.59 13.19
N ASP A 137 -28.71 6.65 13.58
CA ASP A 137 -29.19 6.12 14.87
C ASP A 137 -29.06 4.58 14.92
N SER A 138 -29.43 3.89 13.83
CA SER A 138 -29.27 2.44 13.73
C SER A 138 -27.80 1.99 13.73
N LEU A 139 -26.90 2.84 13.22
CA LEU A 139 -25.45 2.60 13.24
C LEU A 139 -24.86 2.85 14.64
N SER A 140 -25.38 3.84 15.37
CA SER A 140 -25.01 4.12 16.75
C SER A 140 -25.28 2.92 17.66
N GLU A 141 -26.47 2.33 17.54
CA GLU A 141 -26.87 1.16 18.32
C GLU A 141 -26.08 -0.10 17.95
N SER A 142 -25.89 -0.37 16.66
CA SER A 142 -25.21 -1.58 16.18
C SER A 142 -23.71 -1.61 16.49
N TYR A 143 -23.04 -0.46 16.45
CA TYR A 143 -21.60 -0.36 16.69
C TYR A 143 -21.25 0.19 18.08
N PHE A 144 -22.24 0.49 18.93
CA PHE A 144 -22.06 1.09 20.26
C PHE A 144 -21.17 2.34 20.24
N LEU A 145 -21.41 3.22 19.27
CA LEU A 145 -20.66 4.46 19.08
C LEU A 145 -21.60 5.66 19.19
N SER A 146 -21.14 6.75 19.79
CA SER A 146 -21.89 8.01 19.82
C SER A 146 -22.20 8.51 18.40
N GLU A 147 -23.41 9.00 18.18
CA GLU A 147 -23.86 9.55 16.90
C GLU A 147 -22.92 10.64 16.35
N GLU A 148 -22.36 11.49 17.22
CA GLU A 148 -21.42 12.54 16.84
C GLU A 148 -20.18 11.98 16.14
N LYS A 149 -19.60 10.90 16.69
CA LYS A 149 -18.45 10.22 16.09
C LYS A 149 -18.80 9.59 14.76
N ILE A 150 -19.99 9.01 14.63
CA ILE A 150 -20.45 8.43 13.37
C ILE A 150 -20.60 9.53 12.31
N LYS A 151 -21.22 10.67 12.66
CA LYS A 151 -21.32 11.84 11.77
C LYS A 151 -19.95 12.35 11.34
N GLN A 152 -18.98 12.41 12.26
CA GLN A 152 -17.60 12.79 11.93
C GLN A 152 -16.94 11.79 10.96
N ILE A 153 -17.05 10.48 11.23
CA ILE A 153 -16.50 9.44 10.37
C ILE A 153 -17.09 9.53 8.95
N LEU A 154 -18.40 9.67 8.84
CA LEU A 154 -19.10 9.78 7.55
C LEU A 154 -18.82 11.10 6.83
N GLY A 155 -18.52 12.17 7.57
CA GLY A 155 -18.11 13.45 6.98
C GLY A 155 -16.68 13.42 6.41
N HIS A 156 -15.79 12.64 7.02
CA HIS A 156 -14.39 12.56 6.61
C HIS A 156 -14.09 11.44 5.61
N PHE A 157 -14.83 10.33 5.67
CA PHE A 157 -14.53 9.14 4.89
C PHE A 157 -15.68 8.79 3.95
N SER A 158 -15.32 8.56 2.69
CA SER A 158 -16.22 8.11 1.63
C SER A 158 -15.52 6.97 0.89
N LEU A 159 -16.23 5.86 0.66
CA LEU A 159 -15.73 4.81 -0.22
C LEU A 159 -15.93 5.25 -1.67
N PHE A 160 -14.88 5.04 -2.47
CA PHE A 160 -14.95 5.21 -3.91
C PHE A 160 -15.60 3.98 -4.52
N GLU A 161 -16.59 4.20 -5.38
CA GLU A 161 -17.08 3.17 -6.27
C GLU A 161 -16.13 3.08 -7.47
N ALA A 162 -15.55 1.90 -7.70
CA ALA A 162 -14.75 1.67 -8.88
C ALA A 162 -15.67 1.66 -10.11
N TYR A 163 -15.42 2.56 -11.07
CA TYR A 163 -16.18 2.64 -12.32
C TYR A 163 -15.94 1.39 -13.20
N GLY A 164 -16.80 0.39 -12.97
CA GLY A 164 -17.27 -0.64 -13.91
C GLY A 164 -18.80 -0.85 -13.81
N THR A 165 -19.42 -0.21 -12.83
CA THR A 165 -20.85 -0.02 -12.64
C THR A 165 -21.05 1.41 -12.13
N GLN A 166 -21.79 2.20 -12.89
CA GLN A 166 -22.16 3.62 -12.75
C GLN A 166 -21.99 4.23 -11.34
N VAL A 167 -21.09 5.20 -11.21
CA VAL A 167 -20.92 5.97 -9.97
C VAL A 167 -21.83 7.19 -10.00
N ARG A 168 -22.52 7.40 -8.89
CA ARG A 168 -23.32 8.59 -8.61
C ARG A 168 -22.44 9.63 -7.93
N VAL A 169 -22.38 10.85 -8.47
CA VAL A 169 -21.72 12.00 -7.84
C VAL A 169 -22.64 12.57 -6.74
N PRO A 170 -22.12 12.97 -5.57
CA PRO A 170 -22.93 13.63 -4.54
C PRO A 170 -23.49 14.99 -5.01
N MET A 171 -24.67 15.36 -4.51
CA MET A 171 -25.44 16.55 -4.91
C MET A 171 -24.79 17.92 -4.59
N SER A 172 -23.57 17.97 -4.06
CA SER A 172 -22.91 19.25 -3.72
C SER A 172 -22.21 19.93 -4.90
N GLN A 173 -22.30 19.39 -6.12
CA GLN A 173 -21.71 19.99 -7.33
C GLN A 173 -22.70 20.11 -8.50
N GLN A 174 -24.01 20.15 -8.24
CA GLN A 174 -25.00 20.56 -9.26
C GLN A 174 -25.34 22.04 -9.06
N SER A 175 -24.60 22.89 -9.76
CA SER A 175 -24.92 24.30 -9.98
C SER A 175 -24.54 24.67 -11.40
#